data_AF-U2QWC9-F1
#
_entry.id   AF-U2QWC9-F1
#
_cell.length_a   1.000
_cell.length_b   1.000
_cell.length_c   1.000
_cell.angle_alpha   90.00
_cell.angle_beta   90.00
_cell.angle_gamma   90.00
#
_symmetry.space_group_name_H-M   'P 1'
#
loop_
_entity.id
_entity.type
_entity.pdbx_description
1 polymer ?
#
loop_
_entity_poly.entity_id
_entity_poly.type
_entity_poly.pdbx_seq_one_letter_code
_entity_poly.pdbx_strand_id
1 'polypeptide(L)' 'MNHKATAVILFVLYLILLGCMLSNQNMLAMWLMTVGMLLEASVNLYDQFRRR' A
#
# COMPACT_ATOMS: atom_id res chain seq x y z
N MET A 1 -7.20 -20.30 -0.17
CA MET A 1 -7.00 -19.12 0.71
C MET A 1 -7.41 -17.88 -0.08
N ASN A 2 -8.26 -17.04 0.50
CA ASN A 2 -9.01 -16.02 -0.24
C ASN A 2 -8.07 -14.85 -0.64
N HIS A 3 -7.45 -14.92 -1.83
CA HIS A 3 -6.46 -13.95 -2.34
C HIS A 3 -6.91 -12.48 -2.21
N LYS A 4 -8.23 -12.23 -2.26
CA LYS A 4 -8.84 -10.93 -2.04
C LYS A 4 -8.62 -10.38 -0.62
N ALA A 5 -8.73 -11.22 0.40
CA ALA A 5 -8.55 -10.79 1.79
C ALA A 5 -7.09 -10.43 2.07
N THR A 6 -6.15 -11.21 1.53
CA THR A 6 -4.71 -10.95 1.69
C THR A 6 -4.30 -9.62 1.07
N ALA A 7 -4.81 -9.29 -0.11
CA ALA A 7 -4.49 -8.03 -0.78
C ALA A 7 -5.06 -6.80 -0.03
N VAL A 8 -6.27 -6.90 0.53
CA VAL A 8 -6.86 -5.82 1.35
C VAL A 8 -6.05 -5.63 2.64
N ILE A 9 -5.65 -6.71 3.31
CA ILE A 9 -4.85 -6.65 4.54
C ILE A 9 -3.48 -6.00 4.27
N LEU A 10 -2.82 -6.35 3.16
CA LEU A 10 -1.55 -5.73 2.76
C LEU A 10 -1.72 -4.23 2.48
N PHE A 11 -2.81 -3.84 1.81
CA PHE A 11 -3.10 -2.43 1.54
C PHE A 11 -3.29 -1.62 2.83
N VAL A 12 -4.03 -2.15 3.80
CA VAL A 12 -4.22 -1.51 5.12
C VAL A 12 -2.89 -1.41 5.89
N LEU A 13 -2.05 -2.45 5.86
CA LEU A 13 -0.71 -2.41 6.46
C LEU A 13 0.18 -1.34 5.83
N TYR A 14 0.15 -1.19 4.50
CA TYR A 14 0.88 -0.14 3.78
C TYR A 14 0.42 1.27 4.19
N LEU A 15 -0.88 1.50 4.40
CA LEU A 15 -1.41 2.77 4.91
C LEU A 15 -0.89 3.10 6.32
N ILE A 16 -0.82 2.10 7.20
CA ILE A 16 -0.28 2.26 8.56
C ILE A 16 1.21 2.60 8.52
N LEU A 17 1.99 1.91 7.68
CA LEU A 17 3.42 2.18 7.47
C LEU A 17 3.67 3.58 6.91
N LEU A 18 2.82 4.04 5.98
CA LEU A 18 2.88 5.40 5.44
C LEU A 18 2.62 6.44 6.56
N GLY A 19 1.61 6.21 7.41
CA GLY A 19 1.34 7.06 8.57
C GLY A 19 2.51 7.08 9.57
N CYS A 20 3.16 5.93 9.77
CA CYS A 20 4.36 5.83 10.61
C CYS A 20 5.54 6.62 10.03
N MET A 21 5.74 6.57 8.70
CA MET A 21 6.76 7.36 8.00
C MET A 21 6.48 8.86 8.01
N LEU A 22 5.24 9.30 8.17
CA LEU A 22 4.88 10.72 8.28
C LEU A 22 5.52 11.37 9.52
N SER A 23 5.72 10.58 10.57
CA SER A 23 6.42 10.97 11.80
C SER A 23 7.94 11.12 11.61
N ASN A 24 8.53 10.40 10.63
CA ASN A 24 9.96 10.39 10.37
C ASN A 24 10.30 11.20 9.09
N GLN A 25 10.23 12.52 9.20
CA GLN A 25 10.31 13.48 8.08
C GLN A 25 11.70 13.60 7.41
N ASN A 26 12.72 12.89 7.90
CA ASN A 26 14.11 13.19 7.52
C ASN A 26 14.52 12.70 6.11
N MET A 27 13.67 11.93 5.42
CA MET A 27 13.97 11.40 4.07
C MET A 27 12.75 11.40 3.15
N LEU A 28 12.58 12.49 2.38
CA LEU A 28 11.60 12.61 1.30
C LEU A 28 11.66 11.46 0.28
N ALA A 29 12.85 10.92 0.03
CA ALA A 29 13.05 9.78 -0.88
C ALA A 29 12.33 8.50 -0.39
N MET A 30 12.33 8.26 0.92
CA MET A 30 11.68 7.09 1.53
C MET A 30 10.15 7.22 1.46
N TRP A 31 9.66 8.46 1.52
CA TRP A 31 8.26 8.83 1.29
C TRP A 31 7.79 8.48 -0.12
N LEU A 32 8.54 8.92 -1.14
CA LEU A 32 8.23 8.64 -2.55
C LEU A 32 8.21 7.13 -2.84
N MET A 33 9.15 6.37 -2.25
CA MET A 33 9.22 4.91 -2.40
C MET A 33 8.01 4.20 -1.78
N THR A 34 7.62 4.60 -0.56
CA THR A 34 6.50 4.00 0.17
C THR A 34 5.17 4.31 -0.52
N VAL A 35 4.99 5.55 -1.01
CA VAL A 35 3.83 5.94 -1.80
C VAL A 35 3.76 5.16 -3.13
N GLY A 36 4.89 4.97 -3.81
CA GLY A 36 4.96 4.17 -5.04
C GLY A 36 4.50 2.73 -4.85
N MET A 37 5.02 2.05 -3.82
CA MET A 37 4.58 0.69 -3.47
C MET A 37 3.09 0.64 -3.08
N LEU A 38 2.60 1.66 -2.37
CA LEU A 38 1.20 1.73 -1.95
C LEU A 38 0.25 1.94 -3.15
N LEU A 39 0.66 2.74 -4.13
CA LEU A 39 -0.06 2.91 -5.41
C LEU A 39 -0.07 1.63 -6.24
N GLU A 40 1.06 0.95 -6.39
CA GLU A 40 1.12 -0.36 -7.07
C GLU A 40 0.22 -1.39 -6.39
N ALA A 41 0.26 -1.46 -5.06
CA ALA A 41 -0.61 -2.34 -4.29
C ALA A 41 -2.10 -1.98 -4.47
N SER A 42 -2.44 -0.69 -4.53
CA SER A 42 -3.80 -0.20 -4.81
C SER A 42 -4.30 -0.61 -6.19
N VAL A 43 -3.47 -0.42 -7.23
CA VAL A 43 -3.82 -0.76 -8.62
C VAL A 43 -3.98 -2.27 -8.76
N ASN A 44 -3.08 -3.06 -8.17
CA ASN A 44 -3.18 -4.51 -8.16
C ASN A 44 -4.43 -5.00 -7.39
N LEU A 45 -4.77 -4.35 -6.27
CA LEU A 45 -6.01 -4.61 -5.54
C LEU A 45 -7.24 -4.32 -6.40
N TYR A 46 -7.25 -3.17 -7.07
CA TYR A 46 -8.36 -2.73 -7.93
C TYR A 46 -8.53 -3.63 -9.15
N ASP A 47 -7.46 -4.05 -9.82
CA ASP A 47 -7.50 -5.02 -10.92
C ASP A 47 -8.03 -6.39 -10.45
N GLN A 48 -7.56 -6.89 -9.30
CA GLN A 48 -8.06 -8.13 -8.67
C GLN A 48 -9.53 -8.04 -8.21
N PHE A 49 -10.03 -6.83 -7.92
CA PHE A 49 -11.43 -6.60 -7.58
C PHE A 49 -12.31 -6.46 -8.82
N ARG A 50 -11.82 -5.78 -9.86
CA ARG A 50 -12.52 -5.46 -11.11
C ARG A 50 -12.54 -6.59 -12.13
N ARG A 51 -11.56 -7.50 -12.13
CA ARG A 51 -11.57 -8.71 -12.99
C ARG A 51 -12.55 -9.80 -12.51
N ARG A 52 -13.45 -9.48 -11.57
CA ARG A 52 -14.55 -10.37 -11.18
C ARG A 52 -15.82 -10.02 -11.94
#